data_AF-T0MUS3-F1
#
_entry.id   AF-T0MUS3-F1
#
_cell.length_a   1.000
_cell.length_b   1.000
_cell.length_c   1.000
_cell.angle_alpha   90.00
_cell.angle_beta   90.00
_cell.angle_gamma   90.00
#
_symmetry.space_group_name_H-M   'P 1'
#
loop_
_entity.id
_entity.type
_entity.pdbx_description
1 polymer ?
#
loop_
_entity_poly.entity_id
_entity_poly.type
_entity_poly.pdbx_seq_one_letter_code
_entity_poly.pdbx_strand_id
1 'polypeptide(L)'
;MARKNVEDLRNLVKSVRDQSFSYEKREPAERNWHQYDQAQVNEIADVLETIRDVVNIASSRIQVEKRGAGRPPVPTSDIVKVMLMQTYFGMPNRIAEGFLRLFGGKTWSVI
;
A
#
# COMPACT_ATOMS: atom_id res chain seq x y z
N MET A 1 17.16 -35.15 -21.80
CA MET A 1 15.70 -34.96 -21.67
C MET A 1 15.04 -35.45 -22.94
N ALA A 2 14.11 -36.42 -22.85
CA ALA A 2 13.35 -36.87 -24.02
C ALA A 2 12.46 -35.73 -24.53
N ARG A 3 12.40 -35.53 -25.87
CA ARG A 3 11.49 -34.56 -26.48
C ARG A 3 10.06 -35.04 -26.28
N LYS A 4 9.28 -34.32 -25.47
CA LYS A 4 7.84 -34.54 -25.35
C LYS A 4 7.18 -34.29 -26.70
N ASN A 5 6.37 -35.23 -27.15
CA ASN A 5 5.71 -35.18 -28.46
C ASN A 5 4.28 -34.61 -28.33
N VAL A 6 3.61 -34.36 -29.46
CA VAL A 6 2.26 -33.76 -29.49
C VAL A 6 1.22 -34.69 -28.85
N GLU A 7 1.40 -36.01 -28.96
CA GLU A 7 0.52 -37.01 -28.36
C GLU A 7 0.60 -37.00 -26.82
N ASP A 8 1.79 -36.77 -26.24
CA ASP A 8 1.97 -36.63 -24.79
C ASP A 8 1.16 -35.46 -24.25
N LEU A 9 1.12 -34.33 -24.98
CA LEU A 9 0.34 -33.15 -24.61
C LEU A 9 -1.18 -33.41 -24.70
N ARG A 10 -1.63 -34.09 -25.77
CA ARG A 10 -3.04 -34.47 -25.93
C ARG A 10 -3.52 -35.38 -24.81
N ASN A 11 -2.70 -36.37 -24.44
CA ASN A 11 -3.00 -37.29 -23.34
C ASN A 11 -3.03 -36.57 -21.99
N LEU A 12 -2.11 -35.62 -21.76
CA LEU A 12 -2.12 -34.77 -20.57
C LEU A 12 -3.42 -33.95 -20.47
N VAL A 13 -3.79 -33.22 -21.53
CA VAL A 13 -5.01 -32.40 -21.55
C VAL A 13 -6.26 -33.26 -21.30
N LYS A 14 -6.31 -34.45 -21.89
CA LYS A 14 -7.39 -35.40 -21.66
C LYS A 14 -7.47 -35.84 -20.19
N SER A 15 -6.34 -36.21 -19.58
CA SER A 15 -6.30 -36.60 -18.16
C SER A 15 -6.73 -35.49 -17.20
N VAL A 16 -6.38 -34.23 -17.51
CA VAL A 16 -6.80 -33.06 -16.72
C VAL A 16 -8.31 -32.83 -16.87
N ARG A 17 -8.83 -32.92 -18.10
CA ARG A 17 -10.26 -32.77 -18.38
C ARG A 17 -11.11 -33.87 -17.72
N ASP A 18 -10.61 -35.09 -17.73
CA ASP A 18 -11.30 -36.26 -17.18
C ASP A 18 -11.08 -36.40 -15.65
N GLN A 19 -10.43 -35.42 -15.00
CA GLN A 19 -10.08 -35.40 -13.56
C GLN A 19 -9.29 -36.62 -13.08
N SER A 20 -8.71 -37.38 -14.01
CA SER A 20 -7.87 -38.55 -13.74
C SER A 20 -6.40 -38.19 -13.55
N PHE A 21 -6.04 -36.93 -13.81
CA PHE A 21 -4.70 -36.42 -13.57
C PHE A 21 -4.39 -36.39 -12.07
N SER A 22 -3.45 -37.23 -11.64
CA SER A 22 -2.94 -37.22 -10.26
C SER A 22 -2.09 -35.98 -10.03
N TYR A 23 -2.69 -34.97 -9.38
CA TYR A 23 -1.95 -33.79 -8.93
C TYR A 23 -1.32 -34.08 -7.58
N GLU A 24 0.01 -34.18 -7.55
CA GLU A 24 0.76 -34.18 -6.30
C GLU A 24 0.67 -32.79 -5.67
N LYS A 25 -0.18 -32.67 -4.64
CA LYS A 25 -0.24 -31.44 -3.86
C LYS A 25 1.11 -31.25 -3.19
N ARG A 26 1.68 -30.06 -3.37
CA ARG A 26 2.82 -29.65 -2.56
C ARG A 26 2.35 -29.53 -1.12
N GLU A 27 3.14 -30.08 -0.20
CA GLU A 27 2.93 -29.82 1.22
C GLU A 27 2.95 -28.31 1.46
N PRO A 28 1.97 -27.76 2.19
CA PRO A 28 1.97 -26.35 2.51
C PRO A 28 3.20 -26.05 3.37
N ALA A 29 3.99 -25.06 2.95
CA ALA A 29 5.08 -24.56 3.76
C ALA A 29 4.54 -24.04 5.10
N GLU A 30 5.27 -24.29 6.19
CA GLU A 30 4.97 -23.71 7.49
C GLU A 30 5.11 -22.18 7.38
N ARG A 31 4.00 -21.46 7.64
CA ARG A 31 3.96 -20.00 7.57
C ARG A 31 4.12 -19.42 8.96
N ASN A 32 5.15 -18.61 9.15
CA ASN A 32 5.30 -17.83 10.38
C ASN A 32 4.39 -16.59 10.33
N TRP A 33 3.15 -16.74 10.75
CA TRP A 33 2.16 -15.65 10.78
C TRP A 33 2.61 -14.43 11.59
N HIS A 34 3.37 -14.64 12.67
CA HIS A 34 3.90 -13.54 13.47
C HIS A 34 4.83 -12.63 12.67
N GLN A 35 5.65 -13.18 11.76
CA GLN A 35 6.49 -12.37 10.88
C GLN A 35 5.68 -11.59 9.85
N TYR A 36 4.56 -12.12 9.37
CA TYR A 36 3.66 -11.38 8.47
C TYR A 36 2.99 -10.21 9.19
N ASP A 37 2.51 -10.43 10.42
CA ASP A 37 1.91 -9.36 11.23
C ASP A 37 2.92 -8.23 11.49
N GLN A 38 4.15 -8.59 11.88
CA GLN A 38 5.22 -7.62 12.09
C GLN A 38 5.59 -6.87 10.80
N ALA A 39 5.68 -7.59 9.67
CA ALA A 39 5.94 -6.96 8.38
C ALA A 39 4.85 -5.95 8.01
N GLN A 40 3.57 -6.28 8.27
CA GLN A 40 2.46 -5.39 7.99
C GLN A 40 2.46 -4.14 8.89
N VAL A 41 2.80 -4.29 10.17
CA VAL A 41 2.93 -3.15 11.10
C VAL A 41 4.06 -2.22 10.65
N ASN A 42 5.22 -2.77 10.29
CA ASN A 42 6.36 -2.00 9.83
C ASN A 42 6.07 -1.28 8.51
N GLU A 43 5.42 -1.95 7.56
CA GLU A 43 5.05 -1.35 6.28
C GLU A 43 4.21 -0.08 6.46
N ILE A 44 3.20 -0.13 7.33
CA ILE A 44 2.33 1.03 7.58
C ILE A 44 3.15 2.20 8.16
N ALA A 45 4.03 1.93 9.11
CA ALA A 45 4.90 2.95 9.68
C ALA A 45 5.82 3.57 8.61
N ASP A 46 6.51 2.72 7.84
CA ASP A 46 7.44 3.15 6.79
C ASP A 46 6.76 4.00 5.71
N VAL A 47 5.53 3.66 5.32
CA VAL A 47 4.75 4.42 4.35
C VAL A 47 4.39 5.80 4.89
N LEU A 48 3.95 5.89 6.15
CA LEU A 48 3.59 7.17 6.76
C LEU A 48 4.81 8.08 6.94
N GLU A 49 5.96 7.53 7.34
CA GLU A 49 7.23 8.27 7.39
C GLU A 49 7.64 8.77 6.00
N THR A 50 7.54 7.91 4.98
CA THR A 50 7.84 8.28 3.60
C THR A 50 6.95 9.44 3.12
N ILE A 51 5.64 9.39 3.39
CA ILE A 51 4.70 10.47 3.06
C ILE A 51 5.12 11.78 3.74
N ARG A 52 5.42 11.72 5.05
CA ARG A 52 5.84 12.88 5.84
C ARG A 52 7.09 13.51 5.22
N ASP A 53 8.11 12.72 4.97
CA ASP A 53 9.42 13.20 4.57
C ASP A 53 9.43 13.73 3.14
N VAL A 54 8.79 13.02 2.20
CA VAL A 54 8.66 13.47 0.81
C VAL A 54 7.90 14.80 0.74
N VAL A 55 6.79 14.93 1.48
CA VAL A 55 6.02 16.18 1.47
C VAL A 55 6.77 17.31 2.16
N ASN A 56 7.50 17.04 3.24
CA ASN A 56 8.34 18.06 3.90
C ASN A 56 9.45 18.55 2.96
N ILE A 57 10.15 17.64 2.28
CA ILE A 57 11.17 17.98 1.28
C ILE A 57 10.55 18.82 0.16
N ALA A 58 9.42 18.39 -0.41
CA ALA A 58 8.74 19.14 -1.46
C ALA A 58 8.30 20.53 -0.98
N SER A 59 7.68 20.61 0.21
CA SER A 59 7.20 21.86 0.79
C SER A 59 8.34 22.85 1.08
N SER A 60 9.51 22.37 1.50
CA SER A 60 10.67 23.23 1.75
C SER A 60 11.22 23.90 0.48
N ARG A 61 10.97 23.32 -0.69
CA ARG A 61 11.40 23.85 -1.99
C ARG A 61 10.39 24.82 -2.60
N ILE A 62 9.15 24.83 -2.10
CA ILE A 62 8.07 25.69 -2.61
C ILE A 62 8.01 26.97 -1.78
N GLN A 63 8.12 28.11 -2.45
CA GLN A 63 7.88 29.40 -1.78
C GLN A 63 6.39 29.52 -1.43
N VAL A 64 6.10 29.73 -0.15
CA VAL A 64 4.73 29.92 0.32
C VAL A 64 4.31 31.35 -0.01
N GLU A 65 3.44 31.50 -1.01
CA GLU A 65 2.82 32.80 -1.30
C GLU A 65 1.99 33.31 -0.11
N LYS A 66 1.94 34.64 0.05
CA LYS A 66 1.10 35.29 1.06
C LYS A 66 -0.34 34.82 0.91
N ARG A 67 -0.99 34.59 2.06
CA ARG A 67 -2.33 34.01 2.13
C ARG A 67 -3.35 34.91 1.39
N GLY A 68 -3.78 34.47 0.21
CA GLY A 68 -4.88 35.08 -0.53
C GLY A 68 -6.24 34.80 0.12
N ALA A 69 -7.25 35.59 -0.25
CA ALA A 69 -8.63 35.38 0.17
C ALA A 69 -9.12 33.98 -0.27
N GLY A 70 -9.84 33.27 0.60
CA GLY A 70 -10.35 31.92 0.33
C GLY A 70 -9.37 30.77 0.61
N ARG A 71 -8.09 31.04 0.94
CA ARG A 71 -7.15 29.99 1.30
C ARG A 71 -7.46 29.41 2.69
N PRO A 72 -7.65 28.07 2.82
CA PRO A 72 -7.88 27.43 4.10
C PRO A 72 -6.81 27.81 5.14
N PRO A 73 -7.17 27.85 6.44
CA PRO A 73 -6.21 28.13 7.52
C PRO A 73 -5.16 27.03 7.72
N VAL A 74 -5.34 25.87 7.09
CA VAL A 74 -4.46 24.71 7.25
C VAL A 74 -3.31 24.77 6.25
N PRO A 75 -2.06 24.48 6.67
CA PRO A 75 -0.92 24.40 5.76
C PRO A 75 -1.17 23.40 4.62
N THR A 76 -0.81 23.79 3.40
CA THR A 76 -0.97 22.93 2.21
C THR A 76 -0.20 21.61 2.35
N SER A 77 0.96 21.62 3.00
CA SER A 77 1.75 20.41 3.31
C SER A 77 0.95 19.39 4.12
N ASP A 78 0.17 19.84 5.10
CA ASP A 78 -0.57 18.95 5.98
C ASP A 78 -1.79 18.36 5.26
N ILE A 79 -2.44 19.16 4.40
CA ILE A 79 -3.51 18.69 3.51
C ILE A 79 -2.99 17.57 2.60
N VAL A 80 -1.81 17.77 1.98
CA VAL A 80 -1.23 16.78 1.06
C VAL A 80 -0.84 15.50 1.79
N LYS A 81 -0.24 15.58 2.98
CA LYS A 81 0.09 14.39 3.78
C LYS A 81 -1.17 13.57 4.09
N VAL A 82 -2.24 14.23 4.54
CA VAL A 82 -3.52 13.56 4.82
C VAL A 82 -4.13 12.98 3.53
N MET A 83 -4.03 13.66 2.40
CA MET A 83 -4.56 13.17 1.12
C MET A 83 -3.81 11.93 0.61
N LEU A 84 -2.49 11.88 0.77
CA LEU A 84 -1.68 10.71 0.43
C LEU A 84 -1.98 9.54 1.37
N MET A 85 -2.05 9.81 2.67
CA MET A 85 -2.47 8.83 3.67
C MET A 85 -3.87 8.29 3.37
N GLN A 86 -4.79 9.18 2.98
CA GLN A 86 -6.15 8.81 2.60
C GLN A 86 -6.15 7.82 1.42
N THR A 87 -5.31 8.09 0.43
CA THR A 87 -5.18 7.26 -0.77
C THR A 87 -4.62 5.88 -0.42
N TYR A 88 -3.60 5.82 0.45
CA TYR A 88 -3.02 4.55 0.91
C TYR A 88 -4.05 3.68 1.63
N PHE A 89 -4.80 4.24 2.58
CA PHE A 89 -5.80 3.49 3.33
C PHE A 89 -7.16 3.33 2.62
N GLY A 90 -7.36 3.96 1.46
CA GLY A 90 -8.65 3.95 0.75
C GLY A 90 -9.81 4.56 1.55
N MET A 91 -9.53 5.53 2.42
CA MET A 91 -10.56 6.08 3.33
C MET A 91 -11.41 7.19 2.67
N PRO A 92 -12.65 7.40 3.13
CA PRO A 92 -13.49 8.50 2.64
C PRO A 92 -13.02 9.87 3.17
N ASN A 93 -13.34 10.93 2.42
CA ASN A 93 -12.96 12.32 2.73
C ASN A 93 -13.33 12.77 4.16
N ARG A 94 -14.46 12.28 4.70
CA ARG A 94 -14.93 12.65 6.05
C ARG A 94 -13.98 12.19 7.15
N ILE A 95 -13.40 11.00 6.99
CA ILE A 95 -12.41 10.45 7.92
C ILE A 95 -11.09 11.20 7.76
N ALA A 96 -10.67 11.44 6.52
CA ALA A 96 -9.48 12.23 6.20
C ALA A 96 -9.54 13.64 6.81
N GLU A 97 -10.69 14.33 6.75
CA GLU A 97 -10.87 15.64 7.39
C GLU A 97 -10.67 15.57 8.92
N GLY A 98 -11.13 14.49 9.57
CA GLY A 98 -10.86 14.23 10.98
C GLY A 98 -9.37 14.15 11.28
N PHE A 99 -8.61 13.41 10.47
CA PHE A 99 -7.16 13.34 10.60
C PHE A 99 -6.46 14.68 10.36
N LEU A 100 -6.96 15.49 9.42
CA LEU A 100 -6.43 16.84 9.20
C LEU A 100 -6.61 17.74 10.44
N ARG A 101 -7.70 17.55 11.20
CA ARG A 101 -7.90 18.26 12.48
C ARG A 101 -7.00 17.73 13.59
N LEU A 102 -6.69 16.43 13.60
CA LEU A 102 -5.82 15.80 14.60
C LEU A 102 -4.33 16.13 14.39
N PHE A 103 -3.88 16.13 13.14
CA PHE A 103 -2.47 16.30 12.80
C PHE A 103 -2.12 17.72 12.36
N GLY A 104 -3.13 18.54 12.02
CA GLY A 104 -2.96 19.93 11.60
C GLY A 104 -2.35 20.79 12.72
N GLY A 105 -1.14 21.29 12.46
CA GLY A 105 -0.50 22.33 13.26
C GLY A 105 0.61 21.88 14.23
N LYS A 106 0.70 20.61 14.65
CA LYS A 106 1.77 20.18 15.60
C LYS A 106 2.27 18.74 15.47
N THR A 107 1.58 17.82 14.79
CA THR A 107 1.68 16.40 15.19
C THR A 107 1.92 15.44 14.04
N TRP A 108 2.85 15.76 13.15
CA TRP A 108 3.46 14.76 12.25
C TRP A 108 4.78 14.21 12.79
N SER A 109 5.28 14.67 13.94
CA SER A 109 6.55 14.18 14.52
C SER A 109 6.37 12.95 15.44
N VAL A 110 5.13 12.55 15.70
CA VAL A 110 4.77 11.44 16.60
C VAL A 110 4.28 10.20 15.82
N ILE A 111 4.03 10.40 14.52
CA ILE A 111 3.95 9.32 13.53
C ILE A 111 5.36 9.19 12.96
#